data_AF-A0A4R4XCG2-F1
#
_entry.id   AF-A0A4R4XCG2-F1
#
_cell.length_a   1.000
_cell.length_b   1.000
_cell.length_c   1.000
_cell.angle_alpha   90.00
_cell.angle_beta   90.00
_cell.angle_gamma   90.00
#
_symmetry.space_group_name_H-M   'P 1'
#
loop_
_entity.id
_entity.type
_entity.pdbx_description
1 polymer ?
#
loop_
_entity_poly.entity_id
_entity_poly.type
_entity_poly.pdbx_seq_one_letter_code
_entity_poly.pdbx_strand_id
1 'polypeptide(L)'
;MARQQPPFGRGVVSWTNVWRRACRDDEEKLRDRYPEHDDYSATNMHSLRGLALGQAAELESALGEIIRTLDPSAKLDKQTAGQRLRWVEKLVDIDDWAWELEAIEKAVKTRNRLAHNEIQIGSVWRDYATGDGGEFVPVISLLGQVDYDESDLLSDLSLMQHATLMAIEILRSQLGGT
;
A
#
# COMPACT_ATOMS: atom_id res chain seq x y z
N MET A 1 31.41 4.10 6.56
CA MET A 1 31.44 3.44 5.22
C MET A 1 30.62 4.29 4.26
N ALA A 2 31.20 4.76 3.16
CA ALA A 2 30.46 5.51 2.15
C ALA A 2 29.48 4.57 1.43
N ARG A 3 28.17 4.75 1.65
CA ARG A 3 27.13 4.00 0.95
C ARG A 3 27.08 4.52 -0.50
N GLN A 4 27.52 3.69 -1.46
CA GLN A 4 27.41 4.01 -2.89
C GLN A 4 25.94 4.22 -3.25
N GLN A 5 25.64 5.31 -3.97
CA GLN A 5 24.31 5.51 -4.53
C GLN A 5 23.99 4.35 -5.49
N PRO A 6 22.81 3.74 -5.39
CA PRO A 6 22.41 2.72 -6.34
C PRO A 6 22.35 3.32 -7.76
N PRO A 7 22.82 2.61 -8.80
CA PRO A 7 22.68 3.07 -10.17
C PRO A 7 21.19 3.21 -10.55
N PHE A 8 20.88 4.15 -11.44
CA PHE A 8 19.53 4.35 -11.97
C PHE A 8 18.91 3.03 -12.44
N GLY A 9 17.64 2.80 -12.11
CA GLY A 9 16.91 1.57 -12.44
C GLY A 9 17.08 0.42 -11.44
N ARG A 10 17.88 0.56 -10.38
CA ARG A 10 17.99 -0.44 -9.28
C ARG A 10 17.50 0.05 -7.92
N GLY A 11 17.03 1.29 -7.83
CA GLY A 11 16.53 1.88 -6.58
C GLY A 11 15.68 3.10 -6.84
N VAL A 12 14.94 3.53 -5.81
CA VAL A 12 14.17 4.77 -5.88
C VAL A 12 15.08 5.92 -5.48
N VAL A 13 15.06 6.98 -6.28
CA VAL A 13 15.77 8.21 -5.96
C VAL A 13 14.76 9.21 -5.43
N SER A 14 14.95 9.66 -4.20
CA SER A 14 14.08 10.68 -3.62
C SER A 14 14.29 12.01 -4.36
N TRP A 15 13.21 12.60 -4.87
CA TRP A 15 13.30 13.86 -5.62
C TRP A 15 13.84 14.99 -4.74
N THR A 16 13.56 14.99 -3.44
CA THR A 16 14.12 15.99 -2.50
C THR A 16 15.62 15.82 -2.35
N ASN A 17 16.14 14.58 -2.38
CA ASN A 17 17.57 14.32 -2.35
C ASN A 17 18.25 14.68 -3.68
N VAL A 18 17.59 14.44 -4.82
CA VAL A 18 18.06 14.93 -6.12
C VAL A 18 18.12 16.46 -6.12
N TRP A 19 17.07 17.12 -5.63
CA TRP A 19 17.00 18.57 -5.55
C TRP A 19 18.11 19.14 -4.66
N ARG A 20 18.29 18.63 -3.43
CA ARG A 20 19.38 19.08 -2.53
C ARG A 20 20.76 18.93 -3.18
N ARG A 21 20.99 17.86 -3.94
CA ARG A 21 22.26 17.67 -4.69
C ARG A 21 22.44 18.69 -5.82
N ALA A 22 21.36 19.00 -6.52
CA ALA A 22 21.37 19.91 -7.68
C ALA A 22 21.39 21.39 -7.29
N CYS A 23 20.79 21.75 -6.15
CA CYS A 23 20.53 23.14 -5.73
C CYS A 23 21.08 23.38 -4.31
N ARG A 24 22.41 23.28 -4.13
CA ARG A 24 23.07 23.41 -2.81
C ARG A 24 22.81 24.74 -2.11
N ASP A 25 22.62 25.82 -2.86
CA ASP A 25 22.44 27.16 -2.29
C ASP A 25 21.04 27.41 -1.69
N ASP A 26 20.08 26.48 -1.88
CA ASP A 26 18.70 26.57 -1.38
C ASP A 26 18.40 25.58 -0.23
N GLU A 27 19.44 24.94 0.33
CA GLU A 27 19.31 23.85 1.30
C GLU A 27 18.54 24.27 2.58
N GLU A 28 18.77 25.49 3.05
CA GLU A 28 18.12 26.05 4.24
C GLU A 28 16.60 26.23 4.06
N LYS A 29 16.13 26.55 2.84
CA LYS A 29 14.69 26.73 2.55
C LYS A 29 13.90 25.42 2.53
N LEU A 30 14.58 24.30 2.30
CA LEU A 30 13.95 22.97 2.20
C LEU A 30 14.05 22.19 3.51
N ARG A 31 15.01 22.54 4.37
CA ARG A 31 15.26 21.82 5.63
C ARG A 31 14.04 21.81 6.56
N ASP A 32 13.36 22.95 6.66
CA ASP A 32 12.18 23.09 7.53
C ASP A 32 10.92 22.45 6.93
N ARG A 33 10.90 22.20 5.61
CA ARG A 33 9.72 21.69 4.89
C ARG A 33 9.79 20.19 4.61
N TYR A 34 11.00 19.65 4.50
CA TYR A 34 11.22 18.24 4.15
C TYR A 34 12.30 17.66 5.07
N PRO A 35 11.92 16.82 6.05
CA PRO A 35 12.87 16.17 6.93
C PRO A 35 13.97 15.44 6.16
N GLU A 36 15.18 15.44 6.70
CA GLU A 36 16.30 14.68 6.16
C GLU A 36 15.96 13.17 6.19
N HIS A 37 16.27 12.47 5.10
CA HIS A 37 16.13 11.02 4.97
C HIS A 37 17.15 10.51 3.93
N ASP A 38 17.61 9.27 4.07
CA ASP A 38 18.51 8.68 3.07
C ASP A 38 17.75 7.99 1.92
N ASP A 39 18.39 7.84 0.76
CA ASP A 39 17.79 7.19 -0.42
C ASP A 39 17.48 5.70 -0.16
N TYR A 40 18.14 5.09 0.83
CA TYR A 40 17.88 3.71 1.24
C TYR A 40 16.51 3.57 1.90
N SER A 41 16.19 4.45 2.85
CA SER A 41 14.88 4.52 3.50
C SER A 41 13.78 4.79 2.49
N ALA A 42 14.03 5.71 1.55
CA ALA A 42 13.07 5.97 0.47
C ALA A 42 12.84 4.74 -0.41
N THR A 43 13.92 4.01 -0.75
CA THR A 43 13.83 2.77 -1.50
C THR A 43 13.01 1.72 -0.74
N ASN A 44 13.27 1.51 0.56
CA ASN A 44 12.55 0.52 1.36
C ASN A 44 11.04 0.82 1.42
N MET A 45 10.67 2.07 1.76
CA MET A 45 9.26 2.47 1.86
C MET A 45 8.51 2.35 0.54
N HIS A 46 9.15 2.74 -0.58
CA HIS A 46 8.57 2.56 -1.90
C HIS A 46 8.48 1.08 -2.31
N SER A 47 9.47 0.26 -1.96
CA SER A 47 9.44 -1.18 -2.21
C SER A 47 8.28 -1.85 -1.47
N LEU A 48 8.09 -1.56 -0.19
CA LEU A 48 6.98 -2.09 0.61
C LEU A 48 5.62 -1.64 0.07
N ARG A 49 5.47 -0.35 -0.24
CA ARG A 49 4.26 0.15 -0.91
C ARG A 49 4.01 -0.58 -2.23
N GLY A 50 5.06 -0.79 -3.03
CA GLY A 50 4.98 -1.53 -4.29
C GLY A 50 4.50 -2.96 -4.10
N LEU A 51 5.01 -3.67 -3.09
CA LEU A 51 4.57 -5.01 -2.73
C LEU A 51 3.09 -5.03 -2.30
N ALA A 52 2.67 -4.09 -1.45
CA ALA A 52 1.28 -3.97 -1.03
C ALA A 52 0.34 -3.70 -2.21
N LEU A 53 0.72 -2.82 -3.14
CA LEU A 53 -0.04 -2.57 -4.37
C LEU A 53 -0.05 -3.79 -5.32
N GLY A 54 1.06 -4.53 -5.40
CA GLY A 54 1.13 -5.79 -6.14
C GLY A 54 0.16 -6.84 -5.58
N GLN A 55 0.16 -7.04 -4.26
CA GLN A 55 -0.79 -7.95 -3.60
C GLN A 55 -2.23 -7.50 -3.78
N ALA A 56 -2.50 -6.19 -3.75
CA ALA A 56 -3.84 -5.68 -3.99
C ALA A 56 -4.33 -5.96 -5.43
N ALA A 57 -3.43 -5.99 -6.42
CA ALA A 57 -3.77 -6.42 -7.78
C ALA A 57 -4.14 -7.92 -7.87
N GLU A 58 -3.53 -8.77 -7.05
CA GLU A 58 -3.92 -10.18 -6.91
C GLU A 58 -5.32 -10.31 -6.31
N LEU A 59 -5.63 -9.54 -5.26
CA LEU A 59 -6.99 -9.45 -4.71
C LEU A 59 -8.01 -9.01 -5.77
N GLU A 60 -7.71 -7.96 -6.54
CA GLU A 60 -8.59 -7.49 -7.62
C GLU A 60 -8.83 -8.57 -8.69
N SER A 61 -7.81 -9.38 -8.98
CA SER A 61 -7.91 -10.50 -9.91
C SER A 61 -8.79 -11.61 -9.35
N ALA A 62 -8.63 -11.97 -8.07
CA ALA A 62 -9.48 -12.95 -7.39
C ALA A 62 -10.96 -12.53 -7.39
N LEU A 63 -11.27 -11.26 -7.09
CA LEU A 63 -12.63 -10.73 -7.20
C LEU A 63 -13.17 -10.84 -8.62
N GLY A 64 -12.31 -10.62 -9.63
CA GLY A 64 -12.68 -10.81 -11.03
C GLY A 64 -13.03 -12.26 -11.36
N GLU A 65 -12.28 -13.23 -10.83
CA GLU A 65 -12.61 -14.65 -11.01
C GLU A 65 -13.94 -15.03 -10.35
N ILE A 66 -14.22 -14.56 -9.13
CA ILE A 66 -15.52 -14.78 -8.47
C ILE A 66 -16.67 -14.28 -9.36
N ILE A 67 -16.54 -13.06 -9.89
CA ILE A 67 -17.57 -12.48 -10.76
C ILE A 67 -17.72 -13.33 -12.03
N ARG A 68 -16.64 -13.79 -12.66
CA ARG A 68 -16.74 -14.62 -13.88
C ARG A 68 -17.37 -15.99 -13.60
N THR A 69 -17.14 -16.56 -12.42
CA THR A 69 -17.77 -17.82 -12.01
C THR A 69 -19.28 -17.66 -11.83
N LEU A 70 -19.72 -16.56 -11.21
CA LEU A 70 -21.13 -16.31 -10.89
C LEU A 70 -21.92 -15.63 -12.03
N ASP A 71 -21.26 -14.81 -12.83
CA ASP A 71 -21.79 -14.15 -14.04
C ASP A 71 -20.77 -14.28 -15.19
N PRO A 72 -20.82 -15.37 -15.97
CA PRO A 72 -19.92 -15.58 -17.11
C PRO A 72 -20.03 -14.54 -18.23
N SER A 73 -21.10 -13.74 -18.23
CA SER A 73 -21.32 -12.68 -19.22
C SER A 73 -20.72 -11.33 -18.80
N ALA A 74 -20.19 -11.24 -17.57
CA ALA A 74 -19.65 -10.02 -16.99
C ALA A 74 -18.48 -9.46 -17.79
N LYS A 75 -18.56 -8.16 -18.10
CA LYS A 75 -17.47 -7.38 -18.69
C LYS A 75 -16.74 -6.62 -17.60
N LEU A 76 -15.57 -7.10 -17.21
CA LEU A 76 -14.76 -6.53 -16.13
C LEU A 76 -13.86 -5.38 -16.57
N ASP A 77 -13.87 -5.05 -17.86
CA ASP A 77 -13.04 -3.99 -18.43
C ASP A 77 -13.39 -2.64 -17.77
N LYS A 78 -12.36 -1.91 -17.34
CA LYS A 78 -12.45 -0.56 -16.74
C LYS A 78 -13.07 -0.48 -15.34
N GLN A 79 -13.30 -1.60 -14.67
CA GLN A 79 -13.80 -1.58 -13.30
C GLN A 79 -12.69 -1.32 -12.28
N THR A 80 -12.99 -0.49 -11.29
CA THR A 80 -12.12 -0.29 -10.12
C THR A 80 -12.28 -1.43 -9.12
N ALA A 81 -11.30 -1.60 -8.22
CA ALA A 81 -11.37 -2.57 -7.12
C ALA A 81 -12.69 -2.49 -6.32
N GLY A 82 -13.11 -1.27 -5.97
CA GLY A 82 -14.37 -1.04 -5.24
C GLY A 82 -15.63 -1.24 -6.07
N GLN A 83 -15.55 -1.22 -7.40
CA GLN A 83 -16.66 -1.63 -8.26
C GLN A 83 -16.77 -3.15 -8.35
N ARG A 84 -15.63 -3.86 -8.41
CA ARG A 84 -15.60 -5.33 -8.39
C ARG A 84 -16.15 -5.89 -7.08
N LEU A 85 -15.71 -5.35 -5.93
CA LEU A 85 -16.23 -5.77 -4.63
C LEU A 85 -17.75 -5.60 -4.54
N ARG A 86 -18.27 -4.42 -4.90
CA ARG A 86 -19.73 -4.17 -4.92
C ARG A 86 -20.50 -5.05 -5.90
N TRP A 87 -19.83 -5.65 -6.87
CA TRP A 87 -20.46 -6.64 -7.74
C TRP A 87 -20.48 -8.00 -7.06
N VAL A 88 -19.37 -8.43 -6.46
CA VAL A 88 -19.32 -9.67 -5.66
C VAL A 88 -20.39 -9.66 -4.56
N GLU A 89 -20.52 -8.57 -3.80
CA GLU A 89 -21.57 -8.39 -2.77
C GLU A 89 -23.00 -8.60 -3.28
N LYS A 90 -23.24 -8.39 -4.59
CA LYS A 90 -24.57 -8.61 -5.20
C LYS A 90 -24.77 -10.03 -5.70
N LEU A 91 -23.69 -10.77 -5.89
CA LEU A 91 -23.71 -12.12 -6.48
C LEU A 91 -23.62 -13.21 -5.41
N VAL A 92 -23.05 -12.92 -4.25
CA VAL A 92 -22.94 -13.86 -3.12
C VAL A 92 -24.00 -13.56 -2.06
N ASP A 93 -24.32 -14.57 -1.24
CA ASP A 93 -25.11 -14.36 -0.03
C ASP A 93 -24.26 -13.62 1.01
N ILE A 94 -24.66 -12.40 1.37
CA ILE A 94 -23.88 -11.55 2.28
C ILE A 94 -23.86 -12.15 3.68
N ASP A 95 -24.93 -12.84 4.12
CA ASP A 95 -25.02 -13.36 5.47
C ASP A 95 -24.00 -14.50 5.71
N ASP A 96 -23.66 -15.25 4.66
CA ASP A 96 -22.65 -16.33 4.69
C ASP A 96 -21.20 -15.80 4.65
N TRP A 97 -20.97 -14.58 4.15
CA TRP A 97 -19.63 -14.05 3.85
C TRP A 97 -19.36 -12.66 4.46
N ALA A 98 -20.15 -12.24 5.45
CA ALA A 98 -20.11 -10.87 5.96
C ALA A 98 -18.71 -10.47 6.46
N TRP A 99 -18.01 -11.36 7.15
CA TRP A 99 -16.68 -11.09 7.72
C TRP A 99 -15.59 -11.00 6.64
N GLU A 100 -15.62 -11.90 5.67
CA GLU A 100 -14.71 -11.93 4.53
C GLU A 100 -14.88 -10.67 3.67
N LEU A 101 -16.13 -10.30 3.38
CA LEU A 101 -16.45 -9.10 2.60
C LEU A 101 -16.01 -7.82 3.33
N GLU A 102 -16.17 -7.74 4.66
CA GLU A 102 -15.69 -6.60 5.45
C GLU A 102 -14.16 -6.46 5.37
N ALA A 103 -13.43 -7.56 5.52
CA ALA A 103 -11.98 -7.56 5.44
C ALA A 103 -11.47 -7.20 4.03
N ILE A 104 -12.13 -7.69 2.98
CA ILE A 104 -11.86 -7.31 1.59
C ILE A 104 -12.17 -5.82 1.37
N GLU A 105 -13.27 -5.30 1.92
CA GLU A 105 -13.61 -3.89 1.83
C GLU A 105 -12.52 -3.00 2.45
N LYS A 106 -12.02 -3.39 3.63
CA LYS A 106 -10.92 -2.72 4.30
C LYS A 106 -9.66 -2.74 3.42
N ALA A 107 -9.31 -3.88 2.83
CA ALA A 107 -8.19 -3.99 1.91
C ALA A 107 -8.35 -3.10 0.67
N VAL A 108 -9.53 -3.05 0.05
CA VAL A 108 -9.81 -2.17 -1.09
C VAL A 108 -9.68 -0.69 -0.72
N LYS A 109 -10.15 -0.27 0.45
CA LYS A 109 -9.97 1.11 0.97
C LYS A 109 -8.50 1.43 1.16
N THR A 110 -7.75 0.54 1.81
CA THR A 110 -6.30 0.67 1.99
C THR A 110 -5.56 0.78 0.67
N ARG A 111 -5.91 -0.03 -0.33
CA ARG A 111 -5.31 0.01 -1.67
C ARG A 111 -5.52 1.37 -2.31
N ASN A 112 -6.74 1.91 -2.26
CA ASN A 112 -7.04 3.21 -2.84
C ASN A 112 -6.22 4.32 -2.19
N ARG A 113 -6.08 4.29 -0.86
CA ARG A 113 -5.21 5.21 -0.12
C ARG A 113 -3.77 5.10 -0.60
N LEU A 114 -3.21 3.88 -0.65
CA LEU A 114 -1.84 3.65 -1.10
C LEU A 114 -1.63 4.09 -2.55
N ALA A 115 -2.58 3.84 -3.45
CA ALA A 115 -2.44 4.11 -4.88
C ALA A 115 -2.58 5.60 -5.24
N HIS A 116 -3.46 6.33 -4.56
CA HIS A 116 -3.90 7.66 -4.99
C HIS A 116 -3.41 8.82 -4.14
N ASN A 117 -2.94 8.57 -2.91
CA ASN A 117 -2.46 9.64 -2.06
C ASN A 117 -1.08 10.13 -2.50
N GLU A 118 -0.85 11.44 -2.38
CA GLU A 118 0.48 12.03 -2.53
C GLU A 118 1.42 11.44 -1.49
N ILE A 119 2.66 11.21 -1.91
CA ILE A 119 3.71 10.59 -1.11
C ILE A 119 4.81 11.60 -0.84
N GLN A 120 5.10 11.79 0.43
CA GLN A 120 6.31 12.47 0.89
C GLN A 120 7.08 11.53 1.78
N ILE A 121 8.39 11.41 1.55
CA ILE A 121 9.26 10.59 2.39
C ILE A 121 10.04 11.52 3.29
N GLY A 122 10.06 11.17 4.56
CA GLY A 122 10.74 11.92 5.59
C GLY A 122 11.20 11.01 6.71
N SER A 123 11.52 11.61 7.84
CA SER A 123 11.81 10.92 9.08
C SER A 123 11.19 11.69 10.22
N VAL A 124 10.63 10.98 11.19
CA VAL A 124 10.01 11.55 12.38
C VAL A 124 10.66 11.00 13.62
N TRP A 125 10.82 11.83 14.64
CA TRP A 125 11.33 11.39 15.93
C TRP A 125 10.28 10.55 16.65
N ARG A 126 10.65 9.36 17.12
CA ARG A 126 9.81 8.51 17.96
C ARG A 126 10.53 8.20 19.26
N ASP A 127 9.87 8.51 20.37
CA ASP A 127 10.37 8.20 21.70
C ASP A 127 10.24 6.71 22.03
N TYR A 128 11.25 6.13 22.67
CA TYR A 128 11.17 4.79 23.22
C TYR A 128 10.28 4.77 24.45
N ALA A 129 9.47 3.71 24.59
CA ALA A 129 8.62 3.50 25.76
C ALA A 129 9.42 3.41 27.08
N THR A 130 10.72 3.14 27.02
CA THR A 130 11.60 3.06 28.19
C THR A 130 12.03 4.42 28.73
N GLY A 131 11.80 5.52 27.99
CA GLY A 131 12.20 6.87 28.39
C GLY A 131 13.68 7.19 28.18
N ASP A 132 14.46 6.27 27.59
CA ASP A 132 15.91 6.43 27.37
C ASP A 132 16.24 7.22 26.10
N GLY A 133 15.30 8.00 25.58
CA GLY A 133 15.41 8.76 24.33
C GLY A 133 14.49 8.23 23.24
N GLY A 134 14.92 8.32 21.99
CA GLY A 134 14.15 7.95 20.81
C GLY A 134 15.03 7.78 19.57
N GLU A 135 14.40 7.54 18.43
CA GLU A 135 15.06 7.44 17.13
C GLU A 135 14.27 8.15 16.03
N PHE A 136 14.98 8.58 14.98
CA PHE A 136 14.34 9.02 13.75
C PHE A 136 13.93 7.79 12.94
N VAL A 137 12.61 7.62 12.76
CA VAL A 137 12.03 6.52 11.98
C VAL A 137 11.65 7.05 10.60
N PRO A 138 12.02 6.34 9.51
CA PRO A 138 11.60 6.73 8.18
C PRO A 138 10.09 6.57 8.03
N VAL A 139 9.45 7.58 7.44
CA VAL A 139 8.00 7.57 7.20
C VAL A 139 7.67 7.97 5.77
N ILE A 140 6.55 7.45 5.29
CA ILE A 140 5.86 7.85 4.07
C ILE A 140 4.56 8.55 4.48
N SER A 141 4.43 9.83 4.19
CA SER A 141 3.17 10.54 4.45
C SER A 141 2.22 10.28 3.28
N LEU A 142 0.94 9.94 3.57
CA LEU A 142 -0.11 9.71 2.57
C LEU A 142 -1.21 10.77 2.72
N LEU A 143 -1.30 11.74 1.79
CA LEU A 143 -2.31 12.81 1.69
C LEU A 143 -3.02 13.19 3.02
N GLY A 144 -2.49 14.21 3.70
CA GLY A 144 -2.82 14.53 5.08
C GLY A 144 -1.65 14.12 5.97
N GLN A 145 -1.49 14.80 7.10
CA GLN A 145 -0.35 14.69 8.02
C GLN A 145 -0.29 13.33 8.77
N VAL A 146 -0.67 12.24 8.11
CA VAL A 146 -0.64 10.88 8.68
C VAL A 146 0.67 10.25 8.23
N ASP A 147 1.59 10.15 9.17
CA ASP A 147 2.85 9.45 8.97
C ASP A 147 2.60 7.95 8.96
N TYR A 148 3.04 7.27 7.89
CA TYR A 148 3.08 5.81 7.80
C TYR A 148 4.51 5.33 7.89
N ASP A 149 4.80 4.42 8.79
CA ASP A 149 6.11 3.78 8.87
C ASP A 149 6.14 2.42 8.16
N GLU A 150 7.26 1.73 8.29
CA GLU A 150 7.43 0.37 7.78
C GLU A 150 6.43 -0.63 8.39
N SER A 151 6.14 -0.54 9.69
CA SER A 151 5.18 -1.41 10.37
C SER A 151 3.76 -1.21 9.84
N ASP A 152 3.36 0.02 9.54
CA ASP A 152 2.08 0.34 8.94
C ASP A 152 1.96 -0.26 7.53
N LEU A 153 3.00 -0.11 6.70
CA LEU A 153 3.04 -0.71 5.36
C LEU A 153 3.05 -2.25 5.39
N LEU A 154 3.75 -2.86 6.35
CA LEU A 154 3.73 -4.31 6.56
C LEU A 154 2.34 -4.79 7.00
N SER A 155 1.66 -4.02 7.85
CA SER A 155 0.28 -4.30 8.26
C SER A 155 -0.67 -4.20 7.08
N ASP A 156 -0.51 -3.18 6.23
CA ASP A 156 -1.28 -3.03 4.99
C ASP A 156 -1.02 -4.21 4.03
N LEU A 157 0.24 -4.65 3.85
CA LEU A 157 0.57 -5.82 3.04
C LEU A 157 -0.08 -7.10 3.59
N SER A 158 0.00 -7.32 4.90
CA SER A 158 -0.61 -8.48 5.56
C SER A 158 -2.13 -8.49 5.39
N LEU A 159 -2.77 -7.32 5.52
CA LEU A 159 -4.20 -7.15 5.24
C LEU A 159 -4.54 -7.55 3.79
N MET A 160 -3.76 -7.11 2.80
CA MET A 160 -3.99 -7.50 1.40
C MET A 160 -3.86 -9.00 1.20
N GLN A 161 -2.83 -9.63 1.78
CA GLN A 161 -2.63 -11.08 1.68
C GLN A 161 -3.80 -11.85 2.30
N HIS A 162 -4.26 -11.41 3.47
CA HIS A 162 -5.39 -12.02 4.15
C HIS A 162 -6.70 -11.87 3.36
N ALA A 163 -6.98 -10.67 2.85
CA ALA A 163 -8.15 -10.42 2.00
C ALA A 163 -8.10 -11.25 0.70
N THR A 164 -6.92 -11.45 0.11
CA THR A 164 -6.76 -12.37 -1.03
C THR A 164 -7.17 -13.79 -0.65
N LEU A 165 -6.73 -14.30 0.51
CA LEU A 165 -7.12 -15.64 0.98
C LEU A 165 -8.64 -15.77 1.12
N MET A 166 -9.29 -14.77 1.73
CA MET A 166 -10.75 -14.74 1.88
C MET A 166 -11.48 -14.72 0.53
N ALA A 167 -10.98 -13.93 -0.44
CA ALA A 167 -11.55 -13.93 -1.79
C ALA A 167 -11.42 -15.32 -2.46
N ILE A 168 -10.32 -16.03 -2.22
CA ILE A 168 -10.14 -17.41 -2.71
C ILE A 168 -11.07 -18.40 -2.00
N GLU A 169 -11.36 -18.21 -0.71
CA GLU A 169 -12.32 -19.04 0.02
C GLU A 169 -13.74 -18.89 -0.54
N ILE A 170 -14.18 -17.66 -0.81
CA ILE A 170 -15.43 -17.37 -1.52
C ILE A 170 -15.40 -18.05 -2.90
N LEU A 171 -14.34 -17.85 -3.69
CA LEU A 171 -14.24 -18.46 -5.03
C LEU A 171 -14.36 -19.99 -4.97
N ARG A 172 -13.68 -20.63 -4.02
CA ARG A 172 -13.69 -22.09 -3.85
C ARG A 172 -15.09 -22.60 -3.49
N SER A 173 -15.84 -21.88 -2.65
CA SER A 173 -17.21 -22.31 -2.32
C SER A 173 -18.13 -22.25 -3.54
N GLN A 174 -17.95 -21.26 -4.42
CA GLN A 174 -18.74 -21.15 -5.65
C GLN A 174 -18.42 -22.24 -6.68
N LEU A 175 -17.17 -22.73 -6.67
CA LEU A 175 -16.75 -23.85 -7.52
C LEU A 175 -17.17 -25.22 -6.96
N GLY A 176 -17.36 -25.33 -5.65
CA GLY A 176 -17.67 -26.57 -4.94
C GLY A 176 -19.16 -26.87 -4.74
N GLY A 177 -20.05 -26.04 -5.28
CA GLY A 177 -21.50 -26.25 -5.26
C GLY A 177 -21.98 -27.33 -6.22
N THR A 178 -21.87 -28.60 -5.81
CA THR A 178 -22.69 -29.73 -6.28
C THR A 178 -23.48 -30.33 -5.13
#